data_AF-A0A1F8QYN5-F1
#
_entry.id   AF-A0A1F8QYN5-F1
#
_cell.length_a   1.000
_cell.length_b   1.000
_cell.length_c   1.000
_cell.angle_alpha   90.00
_cell.angle_beta   90.00
_cell.angle_gamma   90.00
#
_symmetry.space_group_name_H-M   'P 1'
#
loop_
_entity.id
_entity.type
_entity.pdbx_description
1 polymer ?
#
loop_
_entity_poly.entity_id
_entity_poly.type
_entity_poly.pdbx_seq_one_letter_code
_entity_poly.pdbx_strand_id
1 'polypeptide(L)'
;MTKIFKGWASVKSFRAKMTLTGPPTGTTEMNLQVVTPDRFHLTSQQMEIILIGPTVYLKLGNTWQKVPLPQGIDLSLANPKTFEAQIGASSDVKLVGTEVLNGTPTIVYQYTADIKGPPAQKITSKVWVGATDNLPRKVESSPSANQKTTIVFSDYNANITVNPPIP
;
A
#
# COMPACT_ATOMS: atom_id res chain seq x y z
N MET A 1 1.60 22.45 -5.05
CA MET A 1 1.70 21.04 -4.60
C MET A 1 2.57 20.28 -5.58
N THR A 2 3.61 19.62 -5.08
CA THR A 2 4.53 18.82 -5.91
C THR A 2 3.81 17.53 -6.31
N LYS A 3 3.58 17.32 -7.61
CA LYS A 3 3.07 16.05 -8.13
C LYS A 3 4.23 15.08 -8.26
N ILE A 4 4.40 14.23 -7.26
CA ILE A 4 5.52 13.28 -7.16
C ILE A 4 5.24 12.02 -7.98
N PHE A 5 3.96 11.69 -8.16
CA PHE A 5 3.49 10.68 -9.09
C PHE A 5 2.89 11.35 -10.32
N LYS A 6 3.10 10.74 -11.48
CA LYS A 6 2.35 11.03 -12.70
C LYS A 6 1.80 9.70 -13.21
N GLY A 7 0.49 9.56 -13.22
CA GLY A 7 -0.17 8.36 -13.75
C GLY A 7 -0.55 7.29 -12.72
N TRP A 8 -0.19 7.44 -11.44
CA TRP A 8 -0.63 6.51 -10.38
C TRP A 8 -2.16 6.43 -10.28
N ALA A 9 -2.84 7.59 -10.28
CA ALA A 9 -4.30 7.67 -10.36
C ALA A 9 -4.94 7.00 -11.61
N SER A 10 -4.16 6.66 -12.64
CA SER A 10 -4.62 6.01 -13.88
C SER A 10 -4.35 4.50 -13.89
N VAL A 11 -3.68 3.95 -12.88
CA VAL A 11 -3.42 2.51 -12.77
C VAL A 11 -4.73 1.74 -12.56
N LYS A 12 -4.95 0.74 -13.40
CA LYS A 12 -6.14 -0.13 -13.38
C LYS A 12 -5.99 -1.28 -12.40
N SER A 13 -4.77 -1.77 -12.22
CA SER A 13 -4.48 -2.92 -11.36
C SER A 13 -3.01 -2.92 -10.95
N PHE A 14 -2.72 -3.53 -9.80
CA PHE A 14 -1.35 -3.75 -9.34
C PHE A 14 -1.28 -4.83 -8.26
N ARG A 15 -0.06 -5.29 -8.00
CA ARG A 15 0.26 -6.07 -6.81
C ARG A 15 1.17 -5.29 -5.89
N ALA A 16 1.06 -5.55 -4.60
CA ALA A 16 2.02 -5.07 -3.62
C ALA A 16 2.34 -6.17 -2.60
N LYS A 17 3.62 -6.26 -2.23
CA LYS A 17 4.07 -7.06 -1.09
C LYS A 17 4.41 -6.11 0.06
N MET A 18 3.80 -6.33 1.21
CA MET A 18 4.05 -5.57 2.43
C MET A 18 4.79 -6.46 3.42
N THR A 19 5.88 -5.95 3.98
CA THR A 19 6.65 -6.59 5.05
C THR A 19 6.69 -5.63 6.23
N LEU A 20 6.11 -6.06 7.35
CA LEU A 20 6.12 -5.33 8.61
C LEU A 20 7.03 -6.09 9.57
N THR A 21 8.02 -5.42 10.13
CA THR A 21 8.94 -6.00 11.12
C THR A 21 8.88 -5.18 12.40
N GLY A 22 8.69 -5.84 13.53
CA GLY A 22 8.81 -5.22 14.85
C GLY A 22 8.28 -6.09 16.00
N PRO A 23 8.62 -5.78 17.25
CA PRO A 23 8.11 -6.48 18.42
C PRO A 23 6.61 -6.21 18.66
N PRO A 24 5.87 -7.14 19.31
CA PRO A 24 6.31 -8.47 19.76
C PRO A 24 6.21 -9.55 18.66
N THR A 25 5.53 -9.26 17.55
CA THR A 25 5.08 -10.24 16.55
C THR A 25 6.16 -10.66 15.55
N GLY A 26 7.29 -9.94 15.47
CA GLY A 26 8.39 -10.27 14.57
C GLY A 26 8.14 -9.72 13.17
N THR A 27 8.29 -10.56 12.13
CA THR A 27 8.06 -10.16 10.74
C THR A 27 6.75 -10.75 10.21
N THR A 28 5.87 -9.90 9.74
CA THR A 28 4.60 -10.25 9.08
C THR A 28 4.69 -9.85 7.61
N GLU A 29 4.35 -10.78 6.73
CA GLU A 29 4.19 -10.51 5.30
C GLU A 29 2.72 -10.49 4.92
N MET A 30 2.36 -9.56 4.05
CA MET A 30 1.04 -9.47 3.43
C MET A 30 1.19 -9.27 1.93
N ASN A 31 0.36 -9.94 1.14
CA ASN A 31 0.26 -9.71 -0.29
C ASN A 31 -1.06 -9.02 -0.59
N LEU A 32 -0.99 -8.02 -1.45
CA LEU A 32 -2.12 -7.23 -1.88
C LEU A 32 -2.25 -7.33 -3.39
N GLN A 33 -3.45 -7.58 -3.88
CA GLN A 33 -3.84 -7.44 -5.27
C GLN A 33 -4.94 -6.40 -5.35
N VAL A 34 -4.83 -5.45 -6.26
CA VAL A 34 -5.80 -4.37 -6.45
C VAL A 34 -6.27 -4.35 -7.89
N VAL A 35 -7.58 -4.19 -8.07
CA VAL A 35 -8.23 -3.85 -9.34
C VAL A 35 -9.12 -2.64 -9.07
N THR A 36 -8.75 -1.49 -9.62
CA THR A 36 -9.48 -0.24 -9.38
C THR A 36 -10.84 -0.27 -10.09
N PRO A 37 -11.87 0.43 -9.56
CA PRO A 37 -11.83 1.29 -8.38
C PRO A 37 -12.10 0.59 -7.05
N ASP A 38 -12.63 -0.63 -7.06
CA ASP A 38 -13.39 -1.16 -5.92
C ASP A 38 -13.14 -2.64 -5.63
N ARG A 39 -11.99 -3.18 -6.03
CA ARG A 39 -11.62 -4.57 -5.71
C ARG A 39 -10.22 -4.66 -5.16
N PHE A 40 -10.08 -5.37 -4.05
CA PHE A 40 -8.76 -5.81 -3.61
C PHE A 40 -8.83 -7.14 -2.86
N HIS A 41 -7.70 -7.83 -2.85
CA HIS A 41 -7.49 -9.07 -2.12
C HIS A 41 -6.21 -8.93 -1.31
N LEU A 42 -6.33 -8.98 0.02
CA LEU A 42 -5.22 -8.99 0.95
C LEU A 42 -5.11 -10.39 1.55
N THR A 43 -3.92 -10.97 1.48
CA THR A 43 -3.60 -12.27 2.07
C THR A 43 -2.43 -12.11 3.03
N SER A 44 -2.52 -12.75 4.19
CA SER A 44 -1.41 -12.95 5.12
C SER A 44 -1.50 -14.37 5.71
N GLN A 45 -0.56 -14.73 6.57
CA GLN A 45 -0.65 -16.02 7.30
C GLN A 45 -1.86 -16.09 8.25
N GLN A 46 -2.34 -14.94 8.73
CA GLN A 46 -3.33 -14.87 9.82
C GLN A 46 -4.72 -14.47 9.32
N MET A 47 -4.81 -13.76 8.21
CA MET A 47 -6.06 -13.22 7.70
C MET A 47 -6.09 -13.21 6.18
N GLU A 48 -7.30 -13.30 5.64
CA GLU A 48 -7.59 -13.08 4.24
C GLU A 48 -8.77 -12.13 4.13
N ILE A 49 -8.63 -11.08 3.33
CA ILE A 49 -9.65 -10.06 3.12
C ILE A 49 -9.86 -9.89 1.63
N ILE A 50 -11.12 -10.01 1.19
CA ILE A 50 -11.52 -9.67 -0.18
C ILE A 50 -12.56 -8.55 -0.08
N LEU A 51 -12.30 -7.43 -0.75
CA LEU A 51 -13.28 -6.37 -0.92
C LEU A 51 -13.74 -6.35 -2.37
N ILE A 52 -15.06 -6.27 -2.57
CA ILE A 52 -15.71 -6.07 -3.87
C ILE A 52 -16.83 -5.06 -3.70
N GLY A 53 -16.67 -3.88 -4.29
CA GLY A 53 -17.61 -2.77 -4.10
C GLY A 53 -17.73 -2.42 -2.60
N PRO A 54 -18.95 -2.41 -2.02
CA PRO A 54 -19.15 -2.16 -0.60
C PRO A 54 -19.02 -3.42 0.28
N THR A 55 -18.78 -4.59 -0.30
CA THR A 55 -18.79 -5.87 0.42
C THR A 55 -17.38 -6.28 0.84
N VAL A 56 -17.22 -6.66 2.11
CA VAL A 56 -15.99 -7.28 2.62
C VAL A 56 -16.25 -8.74 2.96
N TYR A 57 -15.40 -9.62 2.45
CA TYR A 57 -15.31 -11.01 2.85
C TYR A 57 -14.05 -11.15 3.69
N LEU A 58 -14.22 -11.62 4.92
CA LEU A 58 -13.14 -11.86 5.85
C LEU A 58 -13.04 -13.36 6.09
N LYS A 59 -11.83 -13.91 5.98
CA LYS A 59 -11.54 -15.27 6.38
C LYS A 59 -10.88 -15.27 7.75
N LEU A 60 -11.56 -15.89 8.71
CA LEU A 60 -11.01 -16.18 10.05
C LEU A 60 -10.87 -17.69 10.17
N GLY A 61 -9.62 -18.17 10.23
CA GLY A 61 -9.32 -19.60 10.10
C GLY A 61 -9.74 -20.13 8.73
N ASN A 62 -10.65 -21.10 8.70
CA ASN A 62 -11.14 -21.71 7.46
C ASN A 62 -12.54 -21.23 7.04
N THR A 63 -13.14 -20.26 7.75
CA THR A 63 -14.51 -19.82 7.47
C THR A 63 -14.52 -18.43 6.86
N TRP A 64 -15.23 -18.30 5.74
CA TRP A 64 -15.53 -17.01 5.13
C TRP A 64 -16.77 -16.37 5.78
N GLN A 65 -16.65 -15.11 6.13
CA GLN A 65 -17.75 -14.30 6.66
C GLN A 65 -17.90 -13.05 5.81
N LYS A 66 -19.15 -12.73 5.46
CA LYS A 66 -19.49 -11.46 4.84
C LYS A 66 -19.73 -10.43 5.94
N VAL A 67 -18.92 -9.38 5.98
CA VAL A 67 -18.99 -8.33 6.99
C VAL A 67 -19.10 -6.95 6.30
N PRO A 68 -19.75 -5.96 6.93
CA PRO A 68 -19.57 -4.57 6.51
C PRO A 68 -18.10 -4.17 6.67
N LEU A 69 -17.63 -3.20 5.90
CA LEU A 69 -16.27 -2.68 6.05
C LEU A 69 -16.06 -2.23 7.52
N PRO A 70 -15.17 -2.88 8.29
CA PRO A 70 -14.98 -2.53 9.68
C PRO A 70 -14.48 -1.09 9.80
N GLN A 71 -15.01 -0.35 10.77
CA GLN A 71 -14.52 1.00 11.08
C GLN A 71 -13.04 0.91 11.47
N GLY A 72 -12.19 1.73 10.85
CA GLY A 72 -10.76 1.78 11.15
C GLY A 72 -9.84 0.97 10.21
N ILE A 73 -10.37 0.19 9.26
CA ILE A 73 -9.54 -0.37 8.18
C ILE A 73 -9.17 0.74 7.20
N ASP A 74 -7.88 1.07 7.14
CA ASP A 74 -7.36 2.02 6.15
C ASP A 74 -7.13 1.31 4.80
N LEU A 75 -7.96 1.65 3.82
CA LEU A 75 -7.85 1.17 2.44
C LEU A 75 -7.10 2.15 1.53
N SER A 76 -6.49 3.20 2.09
CA SER A 76 -5.76 4.23 1.33
C SER A 76 -4.70 3.64 0.40
N LEU A 77 -3.98 2.61 0.85
CA LEU A 77 -2.96 1.89 0.07
C LEU A 77 -3.55 1.13 -1.12
N ALA A 78 -4.81 0.69 -1.03
CA ALA A 78 -5.51 0.01 -2.11
C ALA A 78 -6.16 1.02 -3.10
N ASN A 79 -6.11 2.32 -2.80
CA ASN A 79 -6.65 3.36 -3.67
C ASN A 79 -5.54 4.31 -4.15
N PRO A 80 -5.09 4.17 -5.42
CA PRO A 80 -4.04 5.01 -5.96
C PRO A 80 -4.27 6.51 -5.82
N LYS A 81 -5.51 6.98 -5.97
CA LYS A 81 -5.85 8.40 -5.83
C LYS A 81 -5.67 8.90 -4.40
N THR A 82 -6.12 8.10 -3.43
CA THR A 82 -5.97 8.45 -2.01
C THR A 82 -4.50 8.46 -1.60
N PHE A 83 -3.73 7.47 -2.05
CA PHE A 83 -2.29 7.40 -1.79
C PHE A 83 -1.53 8.59 -2.41
N GLU A 84 -1.80 8.92 -3.67
CA GLU A 84 -1.23 10.11 -4.34
C GLU A 84 -1.60 11.40 -3.60
N ALA A 85 -2.85 11.53 -3.17
CA ALA A 85 -3.31 12.70 -2.41
C ALA A 85 -2.60 12.83 -1.05
N GLN A 86 -2.38 11.72 -0.34
CA GLN A 86 -1.69 11.74 0.95
C GLN A 86 -0.25 12.26 0.84
N ILE A 87 0.49 11.81 -0.18
CA ILE A 87 1.87 12.25 -0.38
C ILE A 87 1.92 13.65 -1.00
N GLY A 88 1.02 13.96 -1.95
CA GLY A 88 0.93 15.29 -2.56
C GLY A 88 0.49 16.40 -1.58
N ALA A 89 -0.21 16.05 -0.51
CA ALA A 89 -0.58 16.96 0.57
C ALA A 89 0.54 17.21 1.59
N SER A 90 1.57 16.35 1.63
CA SER A 90 2.73 16.57 2.50
C SER A 90 3.51 17.81 2.02
N SER A 91 3.58 18.82 2.88
CA SER A 91 4.30 20.07 2.61
C SER A 91 5.82 19.91 2.70
N ASP A 92 6.31 18.77 3.20
CA ASP A 92 7.70 18.50 3.53
C ASP A 92 8.36 17.46 2.62
N VAL A 93 7.79 17.23 1.43
CA VAL A 93 8.39 16.35 0.43
C VAL A 93 9.76 16.88 -0.01
N LYS A 94 10.79 16.06 0.13
CA LYS A 94 12.18 16.37 -0.24
C LYS A 94 12.70 15.34 -1.22
N LEU A 95 13.36 15.81 -2.28
CA LEU A 95 14.17 14.95 -3.14
C LEU A 95 15.39 14.48 -2.34
N VAL A 96 15.56 13.16 -2.20
CA VAL A 96 16.71 12.54 -1.54
C VAL A 96 17.81 12.23 -2.56
N GLY A 97 17.42 11.80 -3.76
CA GLY A 97 18.38 11.46 -4.82
C GLY A 97 17.81 10.44 -5.80
N THR A 98 18.70 9.66 -6.41
CA THR A 98 18.36 8.61 -7.37
C THR A 98 18.97 7.28 -6.95
N GLU A 99 18.23 6.19 -7.14
CA GLU A 99 18.68 4.83 -6.82
C GLU A 99 18.24 3.84 -7.91
N VAL A 100 18.93 2.70 -8.03
CA VAL A 100 18.51 1.59 -8.90
C VAL A 100 17.91 0.49 -8.05
N LEU A 101 16.61 0.24 -8.21
CA LEU A 101 15.88 -0.82 -7.49
C LEU A 101 15.62 -1.99 -8.44
N ASN A 102 16.26 -3.14 -8.21
CA ASN A 102 16.11 -4.35 -9.03
C ASN A 102 16.29 -4.06 -10.54
N GLY A 103 17.31 -3.28 -10.90
CA GLY A 103 17.57 -2.87 -12.29
C GLY A 103 16.68 -1.74 -12.83
N THR A 104 15.71 -1.25 -12.06
CA THR A 104 14.85 -0.12 -12.44
C THR A 104 15.42 1.18 -11.87
N PRO A 105 15.75 2.20 -12.70
CA PRO A 105 16.11 3.53 -12.23
C PRO A 105 14.94 4.20 -11.51
N THR A 106 15.20 4.77 -10.33
CA THR A 106 14.20 5.42 -9.48
C THR A 106 14.69 6.77 -8.95
N ILE A 107 13.74 7.65 -8.70
CA ILE A 107 13.91 8.91 -7.96
C ILE A 107 13.35 8.70 -6.55
N VAL A 108 14.14 9.05 -5.54
CA VAL A 108 13.81 8.81 -4.13
C VAL A 108 13.35 10.12 -3.50
N TYR A 109 12.15 10.09 -2.92
CA TYR A 109 11.58 11.19 -2.17
C TYR A 109 11.39 10.80 -0.71
N GLN A 110 11.62 11.74 0.20
CA GLN A 110 11.26 11.62 1.61
C GLN A 110 10.09 12.55 1.91
N TYR A 111 9.15 12.10 2.74
CA TYR A 111 7.98 12.87 3.14
C TYR A 111 7.51 12.43 4.53
N THR A 112 6.74 13.27 5.22
CA THR A 112 6.05 12.87 6.45
C THR A 112 4.66 12.37 6.11
N ALA A 113 4.35 11.14 6.54
CA ALA A 113 3.02 10.56 6.45
C ALA A 113 2.27 10.74 7.76
N ASP A 114 1.04 11.25 7.71
CA ASP A 114 0.11 11.19 8.82
C ASP A 114 -0.56 9.81 8.83
N ILE A 115 -0.29 9.00 9.86
CA ILE A 115 -1.02 7.76 10.11
C ILE A 115 -2.18 8.04 11.04
N LYS A 116 -3.38 7.80 10.51
CA LYS A 116 -4.64 7.93 11.24
C LYS A 116 -4.86 6.69 12.09
N GLY A 117 -5.21 6.88 13.35
CA GLY A 117 -5.47 5.81 14.31
C GLY A 117 -5.35 6.34 15.74
N PRO A 118 -5.72 5.55 16.76
CA PRO A 118 -5.38 5.84 18.15
C PRO A 118 -4.09 5.10 18.55
N PRO A 119 -2.94 5.78 18.77
CA PRO A 119 -2.70 7.22 18.62
C PRO A 119 -2.36 7.62 17.18
N ALA A 120 -2.69 8.87 16.82
CA ALA A 120 -2.30 9.42 15.52
C ALA A 120 -0.80 9.70 15.55
N GLN A 121 -0.10 9.40 14.46
CA GLN A 121 1.36 9.50 14.40
C GLN A 121 1.82 10.13 13.10
N LYS A 122 2.93 10.88 13.19
CA LYS A 122 3.66 11.40 12.03
C LYS A 122 4.90 10.55 11.81
N ILE A 123 5.04 9.98 10.61
CA ILE A 123 6.11 9.04 10.32
C ILE A 123 6.86 9.51 9.08
N THR A 124 8.16 9.73 9.23
CA THR A 124 9.05 9.97 8.10
C THR A 124 9.13 8.72 7.24
N SER A 125 8.77 8.87 5.98
CA SER A 125 8.70 7.79 4.99
C SER A 125 9.53 8.16 3.77
N LYS A 126 10.00 7.14 3.06
CA LYS A 126 10.64 7.27 1.74
C LYS A 126 9.81 6.55 0.70
N VAL A 127 9.73 7.11 -0.50
CA VAL A 127 9.15 6.48 -1.68
C VAL A 127 10.14 6.51 -2.83
N TRP A 128 10.30 5.36 -3.48
CA TRP A 128 11.06 5.20 -4.71
C TRP A 128 10.08 5.25 -5.86
N VAL A 129 10.28 6.18 -6.78
CA VAL A 129 9.40 6.41 -7.94
C VAL A 129 10.17 6.05 -9.20
N GLY A 130 9.59 5.22 -10.08
CA GLY A 130 10.21 4.85 -11.36
C GLY A 130 10.51 6.09 -12.20
N ALA A 131 11.76 6.24 -12.66
CA ALA A 131 12.18 7.44 -13.39
C ALA A 131 11.50 7.57 -14.77
N THR A 132 11.04 6.45 -15.35
CA THR A 132 10.44 6.41 -16.69
C THR A 132 8.92 6.52 -16.67
N ASP A 133 8.25 5.88 -15.71
CA ASP A 133 6.78 5.81 -15.65
C ASP A 133 6.16 6.56 -14.47
N ASN A 134 6.97 7.13 -13.58
CA ASN A 134 6.53 7.90 -12.42
C ASN A 134 5.60 7.13 -11.46
N LEU A 135 5.71 5.78 -11.46
CA LEU A 135 4.93 4.91 -10.57
C LEU A 135 5.75 4.55 -9.32
N PRO A 136 5.11 4.37 -8.15
CA PRO A 136 5.81 3.92 -6.95
C PRO A 136 6.42 2.53 -7.19
N ARG A 137 7.59 2.27 -6.64
CA ARG A 137 8.24 0.96 -6.68
C ARG A 137 8.39 0.38 -5.30
N LYS A 138 8.71 1.26 -4.36
CA LYS A 138 8.93 0.90 -2.97
C LYS A 138 8.52 2.06 -2.07
N VAL A 139 7.98 1.72 -0.91
CA VAL A 139 7.80 2.64 0.22
C VAL A 139 8.48 2.03 1.43
N GLU A 140 9.24 2.82 2.16
CA GLU A 140 9.74 2.45 3.48
C GLU A 140 9.29 3.48 4.51
N SER A 141 8.84 2.98 5.65
CA SER A 141 8.51 3.81 6.81
C SER A 141 8.97 3.13 8.10
N SER A 142 9.33 3.93 9.08
CA SER A 142 9.76 3.47 10.40
C SER A 142 8.94 4.18 11.48
N PRO A 143 7.79 3.60 11.90
CA PRO A 143 6.93 4.20 12.92
C PRO A 143 7.62 4.43 14.26
N SER A 144 8.62 3.60 14.59
CA SER A 144 9.46 3.71 15.77
C SER A 144 10.83 3.08 15.49
N ALA A 145 11.79 3.24 16.41
CA ALA A 145 13.15 2.72 16.24
C ALA A 145 13.22 1.20 15.96
N ASN A 146 12.24 0.43 16.47
CA ASN A 146 12.21 -1.03 16.36
C ASN A 146 11.13 -1.52 15.38
N GLN A 147 10.51 -0.62 14.61
CA GLN A 147 9.48 -0.99 13.65
C GLN A 147 9.84 -0.49 12.24
N LYS A 148 9.70 -1.37 11.26
CA LYS A 148 9.90 -1.06 9.85
C LYS A 148 8.75 -1.62 9.03
N THR A 149 8.20 -0.81 8.14
CA THR A 149 7.27 -1.23 7.10
C THR A 149 7.94 -1.02 5.75
N THR A 150 7.91 -2.05 4.92
CA THR A 150 8.33 -1.97 3.52
C THR A 150 7.18 -2.41 2.64
N ILE A 151 6.86 -1.62 1.61
CA ILE A 151 5.86 -1.97 0.60
C ILE A 151 6.59 -1.97 -0.73
N VAL A 152 6.49 -3.06 -1.50
CA VAL A 152 7.04 -3.18 -2.85
C VAL A 152 5.89 -3.35 -3.83
N PHE A 153 5.82 -2.50 -4.84
CA PHE A 153 4.77 -2.51 -5.85
C PHE A 153 5.25 -3.16 -7.15
N SER A 154 4.34 -3.86 -7.82
CA SER A 154 4.63 -4.65 -9.02
C SER A 154 3.37 -4.85 -9.89
N ASP A 155 3.57 -5.43 -11.07
CA ASP A 155 2.50 -5.90 -11.97
C ASP A 155 1.46 -4.83 -12.32
N TYR A 156 1.93 -3.61 -12.60
CA TYR A 156 1.06 -2.51 -13.00
C TYR A 156 0.28 -2.80 -14.27
N ASN A 157 -1.03 -2.59 -14.21
CA ASN A 157 -1.98 -2.82 -15.30
C ASN A 157 -2.00 -4.27 -15.82
N ALA A 158 -1.49 -5.23 -15.05
CA ALA A 158 -1.60 -6.64 -15.38
C ALA A 158 -3.06 -7.12 -15.33
N ASN A 159 -3.37 -8.22 -16.03
CA ASN A 159 -4.67 -8.86 -15.95
C ASN A 159 -4.83 -9.58 -14.60
N ILE A 160 -5.28 -8.84 -13.58
CA ILE A 160 -5.54 -9.31 -12.22
C ILE A 160 -7.05 -9.45 -12.06
N THR A 161 -7.50 -10.54 -11.43
CA THR A 161 -8.91 -10.74 -11.11
C THR A 161 -9.04 -10.95 -9.61
N VAL A 162 -9.99 -10.24 -9.00
CA VAL A 162 -10.39 -10.41 -7.60
C VAL A 162 -11.86 -10.81 -7.58
N ASN A 163 -12.10 -12.07 -7.22
CA ASN A 163 -13.41 -12.70 -7.16
C ASN A 163 -13.85 -12.86 -5.71
N PRO A 164 -15.17 -12.95 -5.44
CA PRO A 164 -15.65 -13.33 -4.11
C PRO A 164 -15.13 -14.75 -3.77
N PRO A 165 -15.13 -15.12 -2.47
CA PRO A 165 -14.76 -16.46 -2.07
C PRO A 165 -15.67 -17.51 -2.74
N ILE A 166 -15.08 -18.65 -3.10
CA ILE A 166 -15.83 -19.81 -3.61
C ILE A 166 -16.59 -20.42 -2.42
N PRO A 167 -17.89 -20.74 -2.56
CA PRO A 167 -18.68 -21.42 -1.53
C PRO A 167 -18.14 -22.80 -1.16
#